data_AF-A0A822YSF2-F1
#
_entry.id   AF-A0A822YSF2-F1
#
_cell.length_a   1.000
_cell.length_b   1.000
_cell.length_c   1.000
_cell.angle_alpha   90.00
_cell.angle_beta   90.00
_cell.angle_gamma   90.00
#
_symmetry.space_group_name_H-M   'P 1'
#
loop_
_entity.id
_entity.type
_entity.pdbx_description
1 polymer ?
#
loop_
_entity_poly.entity_id
_entity_poly.type
_entity_poly.pdbx_seq_one_letter_code
_entity_poly.pdbx_strand_id
1 'polypeptide(L)'
;MPECKLGLNDRVLLEAQGRSTKGKAIDLDDIKFHQCVRLARFENDRTISFIPPDGSFDLMTYRLSTQVKPLIWVEAQVERHSRSRVELMVKARSQFKERRYIFIAFYFLYLLN
;
A
#
# COMPACT_ATOMS: atom_id res chain seq x y z
N MET A 1 -19.02 21.64 -16.54
CA MET A 1 -18.47 20.56 -15.68
C MET A 1 -17.82 21.18 -14.44
N PRO A 2 -17.99 20.58 -13.25
CA PRO A 2 -17.45 21.13 -12.00
C PRO A 2 -15.92 20.97 -11.91
N GLU A 3 -15.26 21.95 -11.29
CA GLU A 3 -13.86 21.82 -10.87
C GLU A 3 -13.82 21.06 -9.53
N CYS A 4 -13.08 19.97 -9.49
CA CYS A 4 -12.87 19.15 -8.29
C CYS A 4 -11.49 19.43 -7.69
N LYS A 5 -11.39 19.34 -6.36
CA LYS A 5 -10.14 19.48 -5.62
C LYS A 5 -9.95 18.27 -4.71
N LEU A 6 -8.77 17.65 -4.78
CA LEU A 6 -8.37 16.53 -3.94
C LEU A 6 -7.20 16.96 -3.03
N GLY A 7 -7.41 16.84 -1.72
CA GLY A 7 -6.39 17.05 -0.71
C GLY A 7 -5.80 15.73 -0.23
N LEU A 8 -4.49 15.66 -0.10
CA LEU A 8 -3.75 14.50 0.39
C LEU A 8 -3.02 14.87 1.69
N ASN A 9 -2.77 13.87 2.55
CA ASN A 9 -1.89 14.03 3.71
C ASN A 9 -0.41 13.96 3.29
N ASP A 10 -0.03 14.75 2.28
CA ASP A 10 1.34 14.83 1.78
C ASP A 10 2.24 15.43 2.87
N ARG A 11 3.33 14.73 3.17
CA ARG A 11 4.33 15.16 4.15
C ARG A 11 4.88 16.54 3.84
N VAL A 12 5.17 16.83 2.58
CA VAL A 12 5.74 18.10 2.15
C VAL A 12 4.77 19.25 2.45
N LEU A 13 3.47 19.05 2.17
CA LEU A 13 2.43 20.04 2.44
C LEU A 13 2.21 20.22 3.95
N LEU A 14 2.20 19.13 4.73
CA LEU A 14 2.01 19.19 6.18
C LEU A 14 3.18 19.88 6.89
N GLU A 15 4.41 19.66 6.44
CA GLU A 15 5.62 20.36 6.92
C GLU A 15 5.58 21.86 6.57
N ALA A 16 5.21 22.21 5.33
CA ALA A 16 5.06 23.61 4.89
C ALA A 16 4.00 24.39 5.69
N GLN A 17 2.97 23.72 6.18
CA GLN A 17 1.91 24.32 7.01
C GLN A 17 2.21 24.35 8.51
N GLY A 18 3.42 23.97 8.94
CA GLY A 18 3.81 23.95 10.36
C GLY A 18 3.05 22.92 11.21
N ARG A 19 2.34 21.98 10.56
CA ARG A 19 1.56 20.95 11.24
C ARG A 19 2.42 19.70 11.41
N SER A 20 3.16 19.65 12.51
CA SER A 20 3.89 18.44 12.94
C SER A 20 2.92 17.33 13.34
N THR A 21 2.46 16.56 12.36
CA THR A 21 1.70 15.34 12.60
C THR A 21 2.68 14.18 12.67
N LYS A 22 3.27 13.96 13.86
CA LYS A 22 4.05 12.75 14.15
C LYS A 22 3.27 11.51 13.69
N GLY A 23 3.66 10.94 12.55
CA GLY A 23 3.23 9.62 12.07
C GLY A 23 1.98 9.53 11.17
N LYS A 24 1.44 10.61 10.60
CA LYS A 24 0.29 10.53 9.65
C LYS A 24 0.53 11.09 8.25
N ALA A 25 1.68 11.71 8.04
CA ALA A 25 2.10 12.21 6.75
C ALA A 25 2.56 11.07 5.82
N ILE A 26 2.22 11.18 4.54
CA ILE A 26 2.55 10.20 3.49
C ILE A 26 3.61 10.82 2.59
N ASP A 27 4.66 10.05 2.31
CA ASP A 27 5.68 10.39 1.32
C ASP A 27 5.30 9.72 -0.01
N LEU A 28 5.21 10.52 -1.07
CA LEU A 28 4.72 10.10 -2.39
C LEU A 28 5.84 10.23 -3.42
N ASP A 29 6.21 9.12 -4.04
CA ASP A 29 7.22 9.05 -5.10
C ASP A 29 6.59 8.75 -6.46
N ASP A 30 7.32 9.06 -7.55
CA ASP A 30 6.97 8.73 -8.94
C ASP A 30 5.51 9.08 -9.31
N ILE A 31 5.02 10.24 -8.87
CA ILE A 31 3.65 10.69 -9.10
C ILE A 31 3.46 10.97 -10.59
N LYS A 32 2.42 10.37 -11.18
CA LYS A 32 1.95 10.68 -12.54
C LYS A 32 0.48 11.03 -12.48
N PHE A 33 0.09 12.08 -13.18
CA PHE A 33 -1.29 12.58 -13.21
C PHE A 33 -1.94 12.33 -14.56
N HIS A 34 -3.26 12.20 -14.54
CA HIS A 34 -4.08 12.31 -15.73
C HIS A 34 -4.01 13.73 -16.32
N GLN A 35 -4.18 13.85 -17.64
CA GLN A 35 -4.16 15.14 -18.37
C GLN A 35 -5.21 16.16 -17.89
N CYS A 36 -6.21 15.74 -17.13
CA CYS A 36 -7.25 16.63 -16.60
C CYS A 36 -6.80 17.41 -15.36
N VAL A 37 -5.62 17.11 -14.81
CA VAL A 37 -5.05 17.74 -13.62
C VAL A 37 -4.26 19.00 -13.99
N ARG A 38 -4.48 20.08 -13.22
CA ARG A 38 -3.75 21.34 -13.36
C ARG A 38 -2.42 21.28 -12.61
N LEU A 39 -1.36 20.85 -13.30
CA LEU A 39 -0.01 20.70 -12.74
C LEU A 39 0.52 21.97 -12.05
N ALA A 40 0.27 23.14 -12.64
CA ALA A 40 0.71 24.42 -12.08
C ALA A 40 0.16 24.70 -10.67
N ARG A 41 -1.04 24.21 -10.33
CA ARG A 41 -1.54 24.35 -8.94
C ARG A 41 -0.80 23.40 -8.01
N PHE A 42 -0.68 22.14 -8.41
CA PHE A 42 0.04 21.13 -7.64
C PHE A 42 1.49 21.53 -7.33
N GLU A 43 2.21 22.14 -8.27
CA GLU A 43 3.58 22.62 -8.03
C GLU A 43 3.65 23.74 -6.97
N ASN A 44 2.63 24.60 -6.90
CA ASN A 44 2.60 25.76 -6.01
C ASN A 44 2.10 25.41 -4.60
N ASP A 45 0.96 24.72 -4.50
CA ASP A 45 0.24 24.51 -3.25
C ASP A 45 -0.02 23.03 -2.92
N ARG A 46 0.55 22.10 -3.71
CA ARG A 46 0.34 20.64 -3.62
C ARG A 46 -1.14 20.23 -3.64
N THR A 47 -2.02 21.08 -4.16
CA THR A 47 -3.45 20.79 -4.33
C THR A 47 -3.72 20.20 -5.71
N ILE A 48 -4.36 19.04 -5.76
CA ILE A 48 -4.74 18.40 -7.03
C ILE A 48 -6.09 18.98 -7.47
N SER A 49 -6.08 19.82 -8.51
CA SER A 49 -7.26 20.47 -9.08
C SER A 49 -7.50 19.94 -10.49
N PHE A 50 -8.71 19.43 -10.77
CA PHE A 50 -9.02 18.81 -12.06
C PHE A 50 -10.49 18.96 -12.45
N ILE A 51 -10.79 18.74 -13.73
CA ILE A 51 -12.16 18.60 -14.24
C ILE A 51 -12.31 17.14 -14.70
N PRO A 52 -13.12 16.30 -14.05
CA PRO A 52 -13.17 14.87 -14.35
C PRO A 52 -13.74 14.62 -15.77
N PRO A 53 -13.13 13.72 -16.56
CA PRO A 53 -13.76 13.13 -17.73
C PRO A 53 -15.02 12.34 -17.36
N ASP A 54 -15.89 12.09 -18.33
CA ASP A 54 -17.06 11.25 -18.13
C ASP A 54 -16.65 9.76 -17.98
N GLY A 55 -17.24 9.07 -17.01
CA GLY A 55 -17.00 7.66 -16.73
C GLY A 55 -15.84 7.39 -15.76
N SER A 56 -15.35 6.14 -15.74
CA SER A 56 -14.27 5.70 -14.88
C SER A 56 -12.90 6.00 -15.49
N PHE A 57 -12.01 6.63 -14.73
CA PHE A 57 -10.65 6.93 -15.16
C PHE A 57 -9.69 6.92 -13.96
N ASP A 58 -8.40 6.74 -14.24
CA ASP A 58 -7.35 6.84 -13.24
C ASP A 58 -6.86 8.29 -13.13
N LEU A 59 -7.08 8.91 -11.97
CA LEU A 59 -6.68 10.31 -11.72
C LEU A 59 -5.16 10.44 -11.58
N MET A 60 -4.52 9.51 -10.86
CA MET A 60 -3.09 9.54 -10.59
C MET A 60 -2.54 8.15 -10.26
N THR A 61 -1.27 7.94 -10.55
CA THR A 61 -0.47 6.80 -10.06
C THR A 61 0.68 7.31 -9.23
N TYR A 62 1.03 6.61 -8.16
CA TYR A 62 2.12 6.99 -7.25
C TYR A 62 2.77 5.74 -6.66
N ARG A 63 3.94 5.92 -6.07
CA ARG A 63 4.64 4.91 -5.28
C ARG A 63 4.79 5.41 -3.85
N LEU A 64 4.77 4.46 -2.92
CA LEU A 64 5.04 4.71 -1.51
C LEU A 64 6.34 4.00 -1.16
N SER A 65 7.33 4.75 -0.67
CA SER A 65 8.59 4.17 -0.17
C SER A 65 8.56 3.92 1.35
N THR A 66 7.40 4.09 1.99
CA THR A 66 7.23 3.82 3.41
C THR A 66 7.49 2.35 3.72
N GLN A 67 8.40 2.10 4.67
CA GLN A 67 8.70 0.76 5.16
C GLN A 67 7.52 0.21 5.97
N VAL A 68 6.59 -0.45 5.29
CA VAL A 68 5.45 -1.12 5.92
C VAL A 68 5.81 -2.56 6.26
N LYS A 69 5.32 -3.05 7.41
CA LYS A 69 5.33 -4.48 7.69
C LYS A 69 4.46 -5.17 6.63
N PRO A 70 4.92 -6.30 6.04
CA PRO A 70 4.11 -7.02 5.06
C PRO A 70 2.80 -7.48 5.71
N LEU A 71 1.72 -7.42 4.96
CA LEU A 71 0.37 -7.71 5.45
C LEU A 71 0.22 -9.17 5.87
N ILE A 72 0.96 -10.07 5.22
CA ILE A 72 1.04 -11.48 5.55
C ILE A 72 2.51 -11.83 5.72
N TRP A 73 2.86 -12.31 6.90
CA TRP A 73 4.16 -12.85 7.22
C TRP A 73 4.09 -14.36 7.17
N VAL A 74 4.95 -15.00 6.37
CA VAL A 74 4.96 -16.45 6.20
C VAL A 74 6.30 -16.99 6.69
N GLU A 75 6.25 -17.90 7.66
CA GLU A 75 7.40 -18.64 8.16
C GLU A 75 7.26 -20.09 7.68
N ALA A 76 8.25 -20.58 6.93
CA ALA A 76 8.29 -21.96 6.49
C ALA A 76 9.47 -22.67 7.15
N GLN A 77 9.19 -23.79 7.81
CA GLN A 77 10.20 -24.69 8.36
C GLN A 77 10.20 -25.96 7.51
N VAL A 78 11.37 -26.32 7.00
CA VAL A 78 11.56 -27.48 6.15
C VAL A 78 12.40 -28.50 6.90
N GLU A 79 11.82 -29.65 7.19
CA GLU A 79 12.52 -30.78 7.80
C GLU A 79 12.65 -31.91 6.78
N ARG A 80 13.89 -32.27 6.45
CA ARG A 80 14.15 -33.38 5.53
C ARG A 80 14.37 -34.65 6.33
N HIS A 81 13.47 -35.62 6.14
CA HIS A 81 13.51 -36.93 6.78
C HIS A 81 14.01 -37.97 5.78
N SER A 82 15.17 -38.57 6.03
CA SER A 82 15.76 -39.62 5.16
C SER A 82 15.78 -39.23 3.65
N ARG A 83 15.85 -40.20 2.73
CA ARG A 83 16.01 -39.90 1.29
C ARG A 83 14.71 -39.53 0.55
N SER A 84 13.54 -39.90 1.08
CA SER A 84 12.26 -39.75 0.35
C SER A 84 11.25 -38.79 1.01
N ARG A 85 11.38 -38.44 2.29
CA ARG A 85 10.37 -37.64 3.00
C ARG A 85 10.87 -36.22 3.28
N VAL A 86 10.03 -35.25 2.98
CA VAL A 86 10.22 -33.85 3.38
C VAL A 86 8.95 -33.37 4.07
N GLU A 87 9.11 -32.79 5.25
CA GLU A 87 8.05 -32.18 6.03
C GLU A 87 8.18 -30.66 5.97
N LEU A 88 7.07 -30.00 5.65
CA LEU A 88 6.99 -28.55 5.45
C LEU A 88 5.96 -28.00 6.42
N MET A 89 6.41 -27.30 7.45
CA MET A 89 5.53 -26.57 8.36
C MET A 89 5.49 -25.09 7.95
N VAL A 90 4.34 -24.63 7.46
CA VAL A 90 4.14 -23.24 7.03
C VAL A 90 3.20 -22.53 8.00
N LYS A 91 3.67 -21.44 8.61
CA LYS A 91 2.90 -20.56 9.49
C LYS A 91 2.68 -19.22 8.79
N ALA A 92 1.45 -18.94 8.40
CA ALA A 92 1.06 -17.63 7.88
C ALA A 92 0.42 -16.80 9.00
N ARG A 93 0.87 -15.55 9.17
CA ARG A 93 0.35 -14.59 10.16
C ARG A 93 -0.06 -13.32 9.45
N SER A 94 -1.28 -12.85 9.69
CA SER A 94 -1.74 -11.55 9.19
C SER A 94 -1.30 -10.42 10.13
N GLN A 95 -0.72 -9.36 9.57
CA GLN A 95 -0.26 -8.16 10.29
C GLN A 95 -1.22 -6.97 10.12
N PHE A 96 -2.48 -7.22 9.77
CA PHE A 96 -3.50 -6.17 9.76
C PHE A 96 -3.68 -5.61 11.17
N LYS A 97 -3.94 -4.30 11.29
CA LYS A 97 -4.45 -3.74 12.56
C LYS A 97 -5.71 -4.51 12.96
N GLU A 98 -5.91 -4.76 14.25
CA GLU A 98 -6.86 -5.71 14.89
C GLU A 98 -8.33 -5.73 14.42
N ARG A 99 -8.73 -4.93 13.43
CA ARG A 99 -10.09 -4.90 12.90
C ARG A 99 -10.46 -6.02 11.93
N ARG A 100 -9.56 -6.91 11.51
CA ARG A 100 -9.87 -8.05 10.62
C ARG A 100 -8.93 -9.23 10.86
N TYR A 101 -9.39 -10.28 11.52
CA TYR A 101 -8.65 -11.54 11.67
C TYR A 101 -9.09 -12.52 10.58
N ILE A 102 -8.14 -13.01 9.79
CA ILE A 102 -8.29 -14.20 8.96
C ILE A 102 -7.21 -15.18 9.42
N PHE A 103 -7.62 -16.16 10.20
CA PHE A 103 -6.80 -17.33 10.51
C PHE A 103 -6.91 -18.28 9.32
N ILE A 104 -5.86 -18.40 8.51
CA ILE A 104 -5.76 -19.47 7.52
C ILE A 104 -4.70 -20.43 8.01
N ALA A 105 -5.15 -21.53 8.60
CA ALA A 105 -4.32 -22.70 8.85
C ALA A 105 -4.36 -23.60 7.60
N PHE A 106 -3.34 -23.53 6.75
CA PHE A 106 -3.13 -24.54 5.71
C PHE A 106 -2.36 -25.71 6.31
N TYR A 107 -3.06 -26.77 6.71
CA TYR A 107 -2.46 -28.09 6.88
C TYR A 107 -2.24 -28.69 5.49
N PHE A 108 -1.02 -28.57 4.94
CA PHE A 108 -0.61 -29.34 3.77
C PHE A 108 0.16 -30.58 4.25
N LEU A 109 -0.56 -31.70 4.42
CA LEU A 109 0.05 -33.01 4.56
C LEU A 109 0.35 -33.52 3.14
N TYR A 110 1.52 -33.17 2.58
CA TYR A 110 2.01 -33.88 1.39
C TYR A 110 2.61 -35.21 1.82
N LEU A 111 1.83 -36.27 1.67
CA LEU A 111 2.34 -37.63 1.48
C LEU A 111 3.13 -37.65 0.16
N LEU A 112 4.45 -37.46 0.25
CA LEU A 112 5.36 -37.98 -0.77
C LEU A 112 5.53 -39.47 -0.48
N ASN A 113 5.11 -40.29 -1.46
CA ASN A 113 5.15 -41.77 -1.52
C ASN A 113 6.20 -42.43 -0.62
#